data_AF-A0A969H3I6-F1
#
_entry.id   AF-A0A969H3I6-F1
#
_cell.length_a   1.000
_cell.length_b   1.000
_cell.length_c   1.000
_cell.angle_alpha   90.00
_cell.angle_beta   90.00
_cell.angle_gamma   90.00
#
_symmetry.space_group_name_H-M   'P 1'
#
loop_
_entity.id
_entity.type
_entity.pdbx_description
1 polymer ?
#
loop_
_entity_poly.entity_id
_entity_poly.type
_entity_poly.pdbx_seq_one_letter_code
_entity_poly.pdbx_strand_id
1 'polypeptide(L)'
;HPNPAISWLLSWSKQRMRTNEENSVLGKVVNNCGGDHTIYVTVIDAAGQPLTGVIVGDTYKNVRAASGSGGLGQLRIDLWSNTMSLEVQGHIDGAVYTSEQTLPLSTRDEDIPAEWLFAGGYCGSIADCQLRQKTNGLCRGHYSYDVTFQRTW
;
A
#
# COMPACT_ATOMS: atom_id res chain seq x y z
N HIS A 1 21.60 -27.83 -0.11
CA HIS A 1 21.94 -26.49 0.40
C HIS A 1 20.70 -25.61 0.29
N PRO A 2 20.21 -24.97 1.37
CA PRO A 2 19.15 -23.99 1.21
C PRO A 2 19.75 -22.77 0.49
N ASN A 3 19.09 -22.35 -0.58
CA ASN A 3 19.43 -21.15 -1.32
C ASN A 3 19.32 -19.97 -0.34
N PRO A 4 20.33 -19.09 -0.20
CA PRO A 4 20.22 -17.94 0.69
C PRO A 4 19.02 -17.11 0.23
N ALA A 5 18.12 -16.80 1.16
CA ALA A 5 16.94 -16.01 0.86
C ALA A 5 17.36 -14.65 0.28
N ILE A 6 16.72 -14.27 -0.81
CA ILE A 6 16.92 -12.97 -1.46
C ILE A 6 16.11 -11.94 -0.66
N SER A 7 16.81 -11.08 0.08
CA SER A 7 16.26 -10.00 0.90
C SER A 7 15.84 -8.74 0.10
N TRP A 8 14.77 -8.09 0.53
CA TRP A 8 14.25 -6.87 -0.09
C TRP A 8 14.11 -5.77 0.96
N LEU A 9 14.30 -4.51 0.56
CA LEU A 9 14.03 -3.36 1.42
C LEU A 9 12.75 -2.64 1.01
N LEU A 10 12.11 -2.07 2.02
CA LEU A 10 11.15 -0.99 1.88
C LEU A 10 11.95 0.32 1.83
N SER A 11 11.79 1.10 0.76
CA SER A 11 12.43 2.41 0.65
C SER A 11 11.58 3.49 1.31
N TRP A 12 12.22 4.46 1.96
CA TRP A 12 11.60 5.57 2.68
C TRP A 12 10.61 6.41 1.84
N SER A 13 10.69 6.35 0.51
CA SER A 13 9.76 7.01 -0.42
C SER A 13 8.56 6.15 -0.83
N LYS A 14 8.42 4.90 -0.38
CA LYS A 14 7.51 3.94 -1.03
C LYS A 14 6.65 3.10 -0.09
N GLN A 15 6.13 3.72 0.96
CA GLN A 15 4.73 3.50 1.34
C GLN A 15 4.10 4.87 1.60
N ARG A 16 2.96 5.16 0.97
CA ARG A 16 2.24 6.41 1.22
C ARG A 16 0.75 6.21 1.02
N MET A 17 -0.02 7.02 1.72
CA MET A 17 -1.41 7.24 1.38
C MET A 17 -1.48 8.01 0.04
N ARG A 18 -2.37 7.58 -0.85
CA ARG A 18 -2.74 8.34 -2.03
C ARG A 18 -3.57 9.55 -1.66
N THR A 19 -3.40 10.66 -2.37
CA THR A 19 -4.23 11.84 -2.14
C THR A 19 -5.70 11.51 -2.41
N ASN A 20 -6.60 12.27 -1.81
CA ASN A 20 -8.03 12.26 -2.13
C ASN A 20 -8.31 12.39 -3.64
N GLU A 21 -7.51 13.14 -4.41
CA GLU A 21 -7.62 13.19 -5.88
C GLU A 21 -7.14 11.90 -6.55
N GLU A 22 -5.99 11.37 -6.16
CA GLU A 22 -5.46 10.09 -6.68
C GLU A 22 -6.36 8.90 -6.34
N ASN A 23 -7.11 9.00 -5.24
CA ASN A 23 -8.07 8.02 -4.78
C ASN A 23 -9.48 8.23 -5.38
N SER A 24 -9.65 9.22 -6.26
CA SER A 24 -10.94 9.53 -6.87
C SER A 24 -11.36 8.46 -7.88
N VAL A 25 -12.62 8.04 -7.79
CA VAL A 25 -13.22 7.15 -8.81
C VAL A 25 -13.69 8.04 -9.95
N LEU A 26 -13.23 7.76 -11.18
CA LEU A 26 -13.57 8.51 -12.39
C LEU A 26 -13.17 10.00 -12.37
N GLY A 27 -12.11 10.36 -11.62
CA GLY A 27 -11.61 11.73 -11.55
C GLY A 27 -12.53 12.69 -10.76
N LYS A 28 -13.51 12.16 -10.02
CA LYS A 28 -14.41 12.96 -9.19
C LYS A 28 -14.14 12.72 -7.71
N VAL A 29 -13.74 13.77 -7.02
CA VAL A 29 -13.70 13.81 -5.55
C VAL A 29 -15.10 14.17 -5.06
N VAL A 30 -15.74 13.30 -4.26
CA VAL A 30 -17.05 13.57 -3.66
C VAL A 30 -16.84 13.88 -2.18
N ASN A 31 -17.24 15.07 -1.72
CA ASN A 31 -17.09 15.49 -0.32
C ASN A 31 -15.65 15.37 0.24
N ASN A 32 -14.66 15.68 -0.59
CA ASN A 32 -13.23 15.49 -0.29
C ASN A 32 -12.80 14.03 -0.07
N CYS A 33 -13.63 13.08 -0.48
CA CYS A 33 -13.37 11.65 -0.43
C CYS A 33 -13.10 11.11 -1.82
N GLY A 34 -12.05 10.29 -1.91
CA GLY A 34 -11.93 9.30 -2.98
C GLY A 34 -13.01 8.22 -2.84
N GLY A 35 -13.06 7.29 -3.79
CA GLY A 35 -13.97 6.13 -3.74
C GLY A 35 -13.25 4.77 -3.77
N ASP A 36 -11.95 4.77 -4.05
CA ASP A 36 -11.13 3.57 -4.13
C ASP A 36 -10.57 3.16 -2.75
N HIS A 37 -10.14 1.90 -2.67
CA HIS A 37 -9.74 1.20 -1.45
C HIS A 37 -8.68 0.13 -1.78
N THR A 38 -7.70 0.51 -2.60
CA THR A 38 -6.72 -0.39 -3.19
C THR A 38 -5.32 -0.07 -2.68
N ILE A 39 -4.54 -1.11 -2.36
CA ILE A 39 -3.09 -0.98 -2.22
C ILE A 39 -2.45 -1.25 -3.58
N TYR A 40 -1.86 -0.21 -4.16
CA TYR A 40 -1.12 -0.24 -5.41
C TYR A 40 0.33 -0.56 -5.10
N VAL A 41 0.79 -1.73 -5.56
CA VAL A 41 2.14 -2.21 -5.26
C VAL A 41 2.96 -2.19 -6.54
N THR A 42 4.17 -1.63 -6.44
CA THR A 42 5.21 -1.74 -7.45
C THR A 42 6.36 -2.58 -6.90
N VAL A 43 6.99 -3.39 -7.74
CA VAL A 43 8.16 -4.20 -7.39
C VAL A 43 9.24 -3.92 -8.41
N ILE A 44 10.43 -3.57 -7.93
CA ILE A 44 11.57 -3.20 -8.77
C ILE A 44 12.89 -3.81 -8.29
N ASP A 45 13.86 -3.90 -9.20
CA ASP A 45 15.24 -4.24 -8.87
C ASP A 45 16.00 -3.05 -8.26
N ALA A 46 17.28 -3.25 -7.91
CA ALA A 46 18.12 -2.19 -7.36
C ALA A 46 18.34 -1.03 -8.35
N ALA A 47 18.26 -1.28 -9.66
CA ALA A 47 18.40 -0.28 -10.71
C ALA A 47 17.09 0.48 -11.02
N GLY A 48 15.98 0.16 -10.35
CA GLY A 48 14.68 0.77 -10.59
C GLY A 48 13.84 0.11 -11.67
N GLN A 49 14.29 -1.01 -12.24
CA GLN A 49 13.55 -1.69 -13.30
C GLN A 49 12.43 -2.58 -12.71
N PRO A 50 11.25 -2.63 -13.36
CA PRO A 50 10.14 -3.46 -12.89
C PRO A 50 10.49 -4.95 -12.82
N LEU A 51 10.08 -5.61 -11.74
CA LEU A 51 10.25 -7.05 -11.55
C LEU A 51 8.89 -7.76 -11.45
N THR A 52 8.63 -8.67 -12.37
CA THR A 52 7.42 -9.50 -12.44
C THR A 52 7.65 -10.86 -11.77
N GLY A 53 6.60 -11.47 -11.23
CA GLY A 53 6.63 -12.79 -10.62
C GLY A 53 6.92 -12.81 -9.11
N VAL A 54 7.16 -11.65 -8.50
CA VAL A 54 7.39 -11.53 -7.05
C VAL A 54 6.06 -11.60 -6.33
N ILE A 55 5.93 -12.51 -5.38
CA ILE A 55 4.71 -12.71 -4.60
C ILE A 55 4.73 -11.74 -3.42
N VAL A 56 3.71 -10.89 -3.34
CA VAL A 56 3.45 -9.99 -2.22
C VAL A 56 2.11 -10.36 -1.60
N GLY A 57 2.03 -10.37 -0.28
CA GLY A 57 0.81 -10.70 0.44
C GLY A 57 0.75 -10.08 1.83
N ASP A 58 -0.39 -10.25 2.50
CA ASP A 58 -0.54 -9.83 3.89
C ASP A 58 0.16 -10.81 4.85
N THR A 59 0.48 -10.30 6.04
CA THR A 59 1.18 -11.06 7.09
C THR A 59 0.36 -12.25 7.64
N TYR A 60 -0.96 -12.23 7.45
CA TYR A 60 -1.88 -13.30 7.84
C TYR A 60 -2.17 -14.30 6.71
N LYS A 61 -1.61 -14.10 5.51
CA LYS A 61 -1.76 -14.97 4.32
C LYS A 61 -3.21 -15.13 3.82
N ASN A 62 -4.06 -14.13 4.06
CA ASN A 62 -5.40 -14.06 3.50
C ASN A 62 -5.40 -13.59 2.05
N VAL A 63 -4.47 -12.69 1.70
CA VAL A 63 -4.37 -12.11 0.35
C VAL A 63 -2.94 -12.18 -0.15
N ARG A 64 -2.79 -12.49 -1.43
CA ARG A 64 -1.50 -12.40 -2.13
C ARG A 64 -1.70 -12.28 -3.63
N ALA A 65 -0.75 -11.63 -4.29
CA ALA A 65 -0.68 -11.56 -5.74
C ALA A 65 0.78 -11.56 -6.18
N ALA A 66 1.01 -11.97 -7.43
CA ALA A 66 2.31 -11.83 -8.07
C ALA A 66 2.38 -10.49 -8.81
N SER A 67 3.52 -9.81 -8.71
CA SER A 67 3.81 -8.63 -9.54
C SER A 67 3.76 -9.02 -11.03
N GLY A 68 3.29 -8.11 -11.87
CA GLY A 68 2.98 -8.39 -13.28
C GLY A 68 1.48 -8.49 -13.56
N SER A 69 0.64 -8.80 -12.56
CA SER A 69 -0.80 -8.94 -12.76
C SER A 69 -1.51 -7.61 -13.06
N GLY A 70 -0.95 -6.48 -12.60
CA GLY A 70 -1.48 -5.13 -12.81
C GLY A 70 -0.73 -4.30 -13.85
N GLY A 71 0.25 -4.89 -14.54
CA GLY A 71 1.25 -4.18 -15.36
C GLY A 71 2.67 -4.62 -14.99
N LEU A 72 3.68 -4.21 -15.77
CA LEU A 72 5.08 -4.61 -15.52
C LEU A 72 5.51 -4.22 -14.10
N GLY A 73 5.90 -5.23 -13.31
CA GLY A 73 6.27 -5.07 -11.89
C GLY A 73 5.15 -4.58 -10.97
N GLN A 74 3.90 -4.53 -11.43
CA GLN A 74 2.78 -3.98 -10.68
C GLN A 74 1.79 -5.07 -10.25
N LEU A 75 1.20 -4.90 -9.08
CA LEU A 75 0.06 -5.66 -8.60
C LEU A 75 -0.86 -4.76 -7.78
N ARG A 76 -2.09 -5.22 -7.54
CA ARG A 76 -3.08 -4.53 -6.71
C ARG A 76 -3.62 -5.50 -5.67
N ILE A 77 -3.80 -5.01 -4.45
CA ILE A 77 -4.44 -5.75 -3.35
C ILE A 77 -5.64 -4.94 -2.89
N ASP A 78 -6.80 -5.59 -2.86
CA ASP A 78 -8.03 -5.02 -2.32
C ASP A 78 -7.92 -4.90 -0.78
N LEU A 79 -8.14 -3.69 -0.25
CA LEU A 79 -8.10 -3.40 1.19
C LEU A 79 -9.50 -3.35 1.82
N TRP A 80 -10.58 -3.49 1.05
CA TRP A 80 -11.97 -3.25 1.44
C TRP A 80 -12.29 -3.54 2.92
N SER A 81 -12.61 -2.47 3.68
CA SER A 81 -13.00 -2.52 5.09
C SER A 81 -12.01 -3.21 6.05
N ASN A 82 -10.72 -3.24 5.68
CA ASN A 82 -9.69 -3.98 6.38
C ASN A 82 -8.48 -3.09 6.78
N THR A 83 -7.63 -3.66 7.63
CA THR A 83 -6.30 -3.16 8.00
C THR A 83 -5.28 -4.28 7.80
N MET A 84 -4.22 -4.05 7.03
CA MET A 84 -3.17 -5.07 6.81
C MET A 84 -1.79 -4.46 6.60
N SER A 85 -0.76 -5.24 6.94
CA SER A 85 0.62 -5.00 6.52
C SER A 85 0.98 -5.96 5.38
N LEU A 86 1.81 -5.52 4.46
CA LEU A 86 2.28 -6.31 3.32
C LEU A 86 3.76 -6.69 3.46
N GLU A 87 4.12 -7.83 2.86
CA GLU A 87 5.50 -8.31 2.74
C GLU A 87 5.71 -9.10 1.45
N VAL A 88 6.98 -9.22 1.03
CA VAL A 88 7.40 -10.16 -0.01
C VAL A 88 7.45 -11.57 0.57
N GLN A 89 6.76 -12.50 -0.09
CA GLN A 89 6.58 -13.89 0.36
C GLN A 89 7.29 -14.92 -0.53
N GLY A 90 7.91 -14.50 -1.63
CA GLY A 90 8.61 -15.38 -2.55
C GLY A 90 8.54 -14.94 -4.00
N HIS A 91 8.76 -15.90 -4.89
CA HIS A 91 8.63 -15.74 -6.33
C HIS A 91 7.89 -16.93 -6.94
N ILE A 92 7.25 -16.72 -8.09
CA ILE A 92 6.46 -17.75 -8.78
C ILE A 92 7.28 -18.96 -9.25
N ASP A 93 8.60 -18.82 -9.41
CA ASP A 93 9.51 -19.92 -9.75
C ASP A 93 9.96 -20.75 -8.54
N GLY A 94 9.47 -20.41 -7.34
CA GLY A 94 9.83 -21.08 -6.09
C GLY A 94 11.05 -20.49 -5.38
N ALA A 95 11.66 -19.42 -5.91
CA ALA A 95 12.74 -18.73 -5.20
C ALA A 95 12.23 -18.11 -3.88
N VAL A 96 13.03 -18.28 -2.82
CA VAL A 96 12.70 -17.81 -1.47
C VAL A 96 13.14 -16.37 -1.31
N TYR A 97 12.16 -15.46 -1.29
CA TYR A 97 12.34 -14.03 -1.13
C TYR A 97 11.64 -13.54 0.14
N THR A 98 12.22 -12.56 0.83
CA THR A 98 11.65 -11.97 2.06
C THR A 98 11.86 -10.46 2.09
N SER A 99 11.02 -9.73 2.82
CA SER A 99 11.19 -8.30 3.08
C SER A 99 10.87 -7.95 4.53
N GLU A 100 11.18 -6.73 4.92
CA GLU A 100 10.47 -6.07 6.02
C GLU A 100 8.98 -5.90 5.68
N GLN A 101 8.16 -5.71 6.72
CA GLN A 101 6.72 -5.47 6.58
C GLN A 101 6.43 -3.98 6.44
N THR A 102 5.41 -3.63 5.66
CA THR A 102 4.86 -2.27 5.68
C THR A 102 4.31 -1.92 7.07
N LEU A 103 4.19 -0.63 7.36
CA LEU A 103 3.29 -0.22 8.44
C LEU A 103 1.85 -0.66 8.09
N PRO A 104 0.95 -0.80 9.08
CA PRO A 104 -0.43 -1.13 8.82
C PRO A 104 -1.08 -0.11 7.88
N LEU A 105 -1.66 -0.62 6.80
CA LEU A 105 -2.44 0.15 5.82
C LEU A 105 -3.91 -0.13 6.12
N SER A 106 -4.70 0.92 6.37
CA SER A 106 -6.08 0.77 6.84
C SER A 106 -7.07 1.56 5.99
N THR A 107 -8.31 1.07 5.92
CA THR A 107 -9.45 1.86 5.45
C THR A 107 -10.27 2.49 6.59
N ARG A 108 -9.85 2.31 7.85
CA ARG A 108 -10.52 2.85 9.04
C ARG A 108 -9.81 4.11 9.50
N ASP A 109 -10.53 5.23 9.52
CA ASP A 109 -9.99 6.56 9.84
C ASP A 109 -9.15 6.57 11.12
N GLU A 110 -9.65 5.92 12.18
CA GLU A 110 -9.03 5.87 13.51
C GLU A 110 -7.72 5.09 13.57
N ASP A 111 -7.47 4.20 12.61
CA ASP A 111 -6.24 3.39 12.53
C ASP A 111 -5.15 4.12 11.71
N ILE A 112 -5.49 5.23 11.04
CA ILE A 112 -4.60 5.95 10.12
C ILE A 112 -3.94 7.13 10.86
N PRO A 113 -2.61 7.32 10.75
CA PRO A 113 -1.95 8.50 11.29
C PRO A 113 -2.55 9.81 10.72
N ALA A 114 -2.81 10.79 11.59
CA ALA A 114 -3.36 12.09 11.19
C ALA A 114 -2.44 12.81 10.18
N GLU A 115 -1.13 12.58 10.27
CA GLU A 115 -0.11 13.08 9.36
C GLU A 115 -0.28 12.53 7.94
N TRP A 116 -0.72 11.28 7.79
CA TRP A 116 -0.96 10.67 6.49
C TRP A 116 -2.23 11.22 5.85
N LEU A 117 -3.29 11.38 6.65
CA LEU A 117 -4.54 12.00 6.20
C LEU A 117 -4.31 13.45 5.75
N PHE A 118 -3.51 14.22 6.51
CA PHE A 118 -3.14 15.58 6.15
C PHE A 118 -2.30 15.63 4.87
N ALA A 119 -1.26 14.79 4.77
CA ALA A 119 -0.42 14.72 3.58
C ALA A 119 -1.20 14.26 2.34
N GLY A 120 -2.24 13.44 2.52
CA GLY A 120 -3.15 12.99 1.47
C GLY A 120 -4.27 13.98 1.13
N GLY A 121 -4.31 15.18 1.71
CA GLY A 121 -5.32 16.20 1.38
C GLY A 121 -6.71 15.93 1.93
N TYR A 122 -6.88 14.93 2.79
CA TYR A 122 -8.20 14.57 3.33
C TYR A 122 -8.72 15.59 4.36
N CYS A 123 -7.85 16.40 4.95
CA CYS A 123 -8.12 17.39 6.00
C CYS A 123 -7.22 18.63 5.85
N GLY A 124 -7.64 19.77 6.39
CA GLY A 124 -6.95 21.04 6.22
C GLY A 124 -5.76 21.28 7.17
N SER A 125 -5.66 20.50 8.25
CA SER A 125 -4.57 20.52 9.22
C SER A 125 -4.56 19.23 10.05
N ILE A 126 -3.45 18.90 10.73
CA ILE A 126 -3.39 17.73 11.63
C ILE A 126 -4.50 17.77 12.69
N ALA A 127 -4.79 18.94 13.27
CA ALA A 127 -5.85 19.09 14.27
C ALA A 127 -7.26 18.84 13.67
N ASP A 128 -7.49 19.28 12.44
CA ASP A 128 -8.72 18.98 11.69
C ASP A 128 -8.86 17.48 11.43
N CYS A 129 -7.78 16.79 11.04
CA CYS A 129 -7.78 15.34 10.86
C CYS A 129 -8.18 14.63 12.16
N GLN A 130 -7.55 14.99 13.28
CA GLN A 130 -7.83 14.39 14.58
C GLN A 130 -9.27 14.65 15.05
N LEU A 131 -9.82 15.83 14.78
CA LEU A 131 -11.22 16.13 15.08
C LEU A 131 -12.14 15.25 14.24
N ARG A 132 -11.93 15.19 12.93
CA ARG A 132 -12.80 14.44 12.02
C ARG A 132 -12.68 12.93 12.20
N GLN A 133 -11.53 12.40 12.61
CA GLN A 133 -11.40 11.00 13.06
C GLN A 133 -12.33 10.70 14.24
N LYS A 134 -12.41 11.60 15.23
CA LYS A 134 -13.26 11.42 16.43
C LYS A 134 -14.75 11.60 16.14
N THR A 135 -15.10 12.45 15.19
CA THR A 135 -16.50 12.78 14.88
C THR A 135 -17.03 12.00 13.66
N ASN A 136 -16.30 10.99 13.18
CA ASN A 136 -16.64 10.22 11.97
C ASN A 136 -16.93 11.13 10.76
N GLY A 137 -16.12 12.19 10.61
CA GLY A 137 -16.24 13.19 9.56
C GLY A 137 -15.31 12.97 8.37
N LEU A 138 -14.59 11.85 8.31
CA LEU A 138 -13.64 11.50 7.27
C LEU A 138 -14.22 10.46 6.29
N CYS A 139 -13.37 9.87 5.46
CA CYS A 139 -13.72 9.08 4.29
C CYS A 139 -13.63 7.58 4.59
N ARG A 140 -14.19 7.17 5.73
CA ARG A 140 -14.13 5.78 6.21
C ARG A 140 -14.46 4.78 5.10
N GLY A 141 -13.55 3.84 4.88
CA GLY A 141 -13.67 2.83 3.83
C GLY A 141 -12.98 3.19 2.51
N HIS A 142 -12.59 4.45 2.30
CA HIS A 142 -12.14 4.97 1.00
C HIS A 142 -10.73 5.55 1.08
N TYR A 143 -9.75 4.68 1.30
CA TYR A 143 -8.33 5.02 1.32
C TYR A 143 -7.53 4.02 0.49
N SER A 144 -6.66 4.56 -0.35
CA SER A 144 -5.70 3.78 -1.14
C SER A 144 -4.28 4.16 -0.79
N TYR A 145 -3.36 3.25 -1.08
CA TYR A 145 -1.95 3.38 -0.73
C TYR A 145 -1.08 3.01 -1.92
N ASP A 146 0.05 3.68 -2.08
CA ASP A 146 1.12 3.23 -2.96
C ASP A 146 2.23 2.60 -2.10
N VAL A 147 2.64 1.40 -2.45
CA VAL A 147 3.76 0.68 -1.81
C VAL A 147 4.75 0.27 -2.89
N THR A 148 6.05 0.27 -2.57
CA THR A 148 7.03 -0.38 -3.43
C THR A 148 8.07 -1.15 -2.66
N PHE A 149 8.29 -2.38 -3.13
CA PHE A 149 9.38 -3.23 -2.70
C PHE A 149 10.53 -3.11 -3.69
N GLN A 150 11.74 -2.90 -3.18
CA GLN A 150 12.96 -2.75 -3.98
C GLN A 150 14.02 -3.74 -3.53
N ARG A 151 14.65 -4.46 -4.47
CA ARG A 151 15.80 -5.32 -4.15
C ARG A 151 17.00 -4.47 -3.72
N THR A 152 17.85 -5.05 -2.88
CA THR A 152 19.04 -4.37 -2.34
C THR A 152 20.33 -4.56 -3.12
N TRP A 153 20.33 -5.32 -4.21
CA TRP A 153 21.50 -5.58 -5.06
C TRP A 153 21.12 -5.64 -6.55
#